data_AF-A0A7X8D765-F1
#
_entry.id   AF-A0A7X8D765-F1
#
_cell.length_a   1.000
_cell.length_b   1.000
_cell.length_c   1.000
_cell.angle_alpha   90.00
_cell.angle_beta   90.00
_cell.angle_gamma   90.00
#
_symmetry.space_group_name_H-M   'P 1'
#
loop_
_entity.id
_entity.type
_entity.pdbx_description
1 polymer ?
#
loop_
_entity_poly.entity_id
_entity_poly.type
_entity_poly.pdbx_seq_one_letter_code
_entity_poly.pdbx_strand_id
1 'polypeptide(L)'
;YCIDKAEDSAACHYLQQLAAQLPTIHLSIHESAKGQRLTPEQLMSTMSSTQSYELWFCGPTGLLHALEATLKQNFDREQLTIHSEAFQMR
;
A
#
# COMPACT_ATOMS: atom_id res chain seq x y z
N TYR A 1 2.57 3.14 3.42
CA TYR A 1 4.05 3.11 3.39
C TYR A 1 4.55 2.12 4.43
N CYS A 2 5.33 1.13 4.02
CA CYS A 2 5.83 0.08 4.92
C CYS A 2 7.32 0.30 5.19
N ILE A 3 7.72 0.30 6.46
CA ILE A 3 9.10 0.55 6.87
C ILE A 3 9.44 -0.27 8.12
N ASP A 4 10.72 -0.44 8.44
CA ASP A 4 11.10 -1.12 9.68
C ASP A 4 10.84 -0.27 10.93
N LYS A 5 11.44 0.93 10.97
CA LYS A 5 11.23 1.94 12.02
C LYS A 5 10.99 3.30 11.37
N ALA A 6 9.91 3.98 11.76
CA ALA A 6 9.58 5.29 11.21
C ALA A 6 10.40 6.42 11.84
N GLU A 7 10.76 6.28 13.11
CA GLU A 7 11.42 7.33 13.92
C GLU A 7 12.70 7.88 13.29
N ASP A 8 13.51 7.00 12.69
CA ASP A 8 14.80 7.35 12.07
C ASP A 8 14.70 7.72 10.59
N SER A 9 13.49 7.70 10.01
CA SER A 9 13.30 7.85 8.56
C SER A 9 12.90 9.27 8.16
N ALA A 10 13.85 10.01 7.59
CA ALA A 10 13.58 11.33 7.02
C ALA A 10 12.46 11.31 5.96
N ALA A 11 12.37 10.24 5.16
CA ALA A 11 11.29 10.06 4.18
C ALA A 11 9.92 9.93 4.86
N CYS A 12 9.85 9.21 5.99
CA CYS A 12 8.60 9.05 6.73
C CYS A 12 8.10 10.38 7.29
N HIS A 13 9.00 11.15 7.94
CA HIS A 13 8.69 12.49 8.44
C HIS A 13 8.20 13.42 7.32
N TYR A 14 8.88 13.41 6.17
CA TYR A 14 8.48 14.23 5.02
C TYR A 14 7.09 13.85 4.48
N LEU A 15 6.79 12.55 4.34
CA LEU A 15 5.48 12.08 3.90
C LEU A 15 4.37 12.50 4.86
N GLN A 16 4.60 12.42 6.18
CA GLN A 16 3.63 12.86 7.18
C GLN A 16 3.35 14.36 7.09
N GLN A 17 4.38 15.19 6.90
CA GLN A 17 4.23 16.64 6.73
C GLN A 17 3.45 17.00 5.47
N LEU A 18 3.68 16.30 4.35
CA LEU A 18 2.93 16.50 3.11
C LEU A 18 1.47 16.07 3.27
N ALA A 19 1.23 14.88 3.82
CA ALA A 19 -0.13 14.36 4.01
C ALA A 19 -0.96 15.26 4.92
N ALA A 20 -0.35 15.87 5.96
CA ALA A 20 -1.03 16.82 6.84
C ALA A 20 -1.56 18.07 6.11
N GLN A 21 -1.00 18.41 4.95
CA GLN A 21 -1.42 19.56 4.13
C GLN A 21 -2.41 19.19 3.03
N LEU A 22 -2.69 17.89 2.84
CA LEU A 22 -3.50 17.38 1.73
C LEU A 22 -4.70 16.58 2.30
N PRO A 23 -5.84 17.22 2.59
CA PRO A 23 -6.96 16.59 3.30
C PRO A 23 -7.63 15.45 2.53
N THR A 24 -7.39 15.35 1.22
CA THR A 24 -7.87 14.25 0.36
C THR A 24 -6.95 13.03 0.38
N ILE A 25 -5.77 13.12 1.00
CA ILE A 25 -4.79 12.04 1.08
C ILE A 25 -4.79 11.46 2.48
N HIS A 26 -5.00 10.16 2.57
CA HIS A 26 -4.80 9.41 3.80
C HIS A 26 -3.45 8.68 3.75
N LEU A 27 -2.58 8.93 4.73
CA LEU A 27 -1.28 8.25 4.85
C LEU A 27 -1.31 7.24 6.00
N SER A 28 -1.15 5.95 5.64
CA SER A 28 -0.93 4.87 6.60
C SER A 28 0.53 4.44 6.60
N ILE A 29 1.14 4.40 7.78
CA ILE A 29 2.52 3.91 8.00
C ILE A 29 2.44 2.59 8.76
N HIS A 30 3.13 1.58 8.27
CA HIS A 30 3.24 0.27 8.91
C HIS A 30 4.70 0.03 9.29
N GLU A 31 4.98 -0.05 10.60
CA GLU A 31 6.32 -0.27 11.17
C GLU A 31 6.53 -1.72 11.57
N SER A 32 7.46 -2.42 10.90
CA SER A 32 7.70 -3.83 11.21
C SER A 32 8.35 -4.09 12.54
N ALA A 33 9.15 -3.16 13.06
CA ALA A 33 9.71 -3.23 14.41
C ALA A 33 8.60 -3.20 15.49
N LYS A 34 7.42 -2.67 15.16
CA LYS A 34 6.23 -2.66 16.03
C LYS A 34 5.27 -3.83 15.74
N GLY A 35 5.69 -4.79 14.91
CA GLY A 35 4.87 -5.92 14.49
C GLY A 35 3.78 -5.56 13.47
N GLN A 36 3.76 -4.34 12.94
CA GLN A 36 2.77 -3.92 11.96
C GLN A 36 3.18 -4.42 10.57
N ARG A 37 2.20 -4.91 9.82
CA ARG A 37 2.34 -5.29 8.41
C ARG A 37 1.20 -4.67 7.63
N LEU A 38 1.39 -4.54 6.33
CA LEU A 38 0.29 -4.35 5.38
C LEU A 38 -0.05 -5.73 4.83
N THR A 39 -1.28 -6.19 5.07
CA THR A 39 -1.79 -7.42 4.46
C THR A 39 -2.85 -7.09 3.40
N PRO A 40 -3.10 -7.99 2.45
CA PRO A 40 -4.16 -7.77 1.46
C PRO A 40 -5.54 -7.57 2.08
N GLU A 41 -5.84 -8.26 3.19
CA GLU A 41 -7.11 -8.15 3.91
C GLU A 41 -7.27 -6.78 4.56
N GLN A 42 -6.20 -6.22 5.11
CA GLN A 42 -6.19 -4.86 5.64
C GLN A 42 -6.38 -3.82 4.56
N LEU A 43 -5.83 -4.03 3.36
CA LEU A 43 -6.07 -3.12 2.24
C LEU A 43 -7.52 -3.22 1.77
N MET A 44 -8.04 -4.44 1.59
CA MET A 44 -9.41 -4.69 1.17
C MET A 44 -10.46 -4.10 2.10
N SER A 45 -10.23 -4.09 3.41
CA SER A 45 -11.19 -3.52 4.37
C SER A 45 -11.40 -2.01 4.20
N THR A 46 -10.50 -1.35 3.46
CA THR A 46 -10.62 0.07 3.09
C THR A 46 -11.31 0.32 1.75
N MET A 47 -11.60 -0.75 1.00
CA MET A 47 -12.15 -0.69 -0.36
C MET A 47 -13.62 -1.12 -0.37
N SER A 48 -14.40 -0.52 -1.28
CA SER A 48 -15.80 -0.88 -1.55
C SER A 48 -15.90 -1.64 -2.87
N SER A 49 -16.65 -2.74 -2.91
CA SER A 49 -16.89 -3.50 -4.15
C SER A 49 -17.74 -2.78 -5.19
N THR A 50 -18.23 -1.56 -4.89
CA THR A 50 -19.03 -0.76 -5.82
C THR A 50 -18.21 0.34 -6.52
N GLN A 51 -16.91 0.45 -6.25
CA GLN A 51 -16.04 1.48 -6.79
C GLN A 51 -14.91 0.87 -7.61
N SER A 52 -14.43 1.62 -8.61
CA SER A 52 -13.23 1.27 -9.34
C SER A 52 -11.99 1.86 -8.67
N TYR A 53 -10.88 1.11 -8.69
CA TYR A 53 -9.62 1.48 -8.07
C TYR A 53 -8.43 1.28 -9.01
N GLU A 54 -7.41 2.12 -8.80
CA GLU A 54 -6.07 1.90 -9.33
C GLU A 54 -5.11 1.67 -8.16
N LEU A 55 -4.47 0.50 -8.14
CA LEU A 55 -3.42 0.19 -7.17
C LEU A 55 -2.06 0.43 -7.81
N TRP A 56 -1.30 1.37 -7.25
CA TRP A 56 0.08 1.65 -7.64
C TRP A 56 1.02 1.08 -6.58
N PHE A 57 1.86 0.12 -6.97
CA PHE A 57 2.71 -0.63 -6.04
C PHE A 57 4.19 -0.55 -6.44
N CYS A 58 5.03 -0.21 -5.47
CA CYS A 58 6.48 -0.33 -5.55
C CYS A 58 6.99 -0.98 -4.27
N GLY A 59 7.66 -2.13 -4.38
CA GLY A 59 8.13 -2.87 -3.21
C GLY A 59 8.48 -4.32 -3.50
N PRO A 60 8.63 -5.15 -2.45
CA PRO A 60 9.02 -6.55 -2.60
C PRO A 60 8.01 -7.36 -3.41
N THR A 61 8.49 -8.16 -4.36
CA THR A 61 7.67 -8.99 -5.25
C THR A 61 6.71 -9.92 -4.49
N GLY A 62 7.13 -10.46 -3.35
CA GLY A 62 6.28 -11.34 -2.55
C GLY A 62 5.02 -10.65 -2.03
N LEU A 63 5.11 -9.37 -1.65
CA LEU A 63 3.95 -8.60 -1.22
C LEU A 63 3.06 -8.25 -2.42
N LEU A 64 3.64 -7.88 -3.56
CA LEU A 64 2.88 -7.65 -4.80
C LEU A 64 2.02 -8.88 -5.15
N HIS A 65 2.62 -10.07 -5.18
CA HIS A 65 1.89 -11.29 -5.52
C HIS A 65 0.76 -11.60 -4.53
N ALA A 66 0.98 -11.38 -3.22
CA ALA A 66 -0.07 -11.55 -2.22
C ALA A 66 -1.23 -10.57 -2.43
N LEU A 67 -0.94 -9.30 -2.72
CA LEU A 67 -1.96 -8.30 -3.03
C LEU A 67 -2.73 -8.66 -4.31
N GLU A 68 -2.03 -9.03 -5.38
CA GLU A 68 -2.67 -9.40 -6.64
C GLU A 68 -3.58 -10.62 -6.49
N ALA A 69 -3.13 -11.66 -5.78
CA ALA A 69 -3.90 -12.88 -5.60
C ALA A 69 -5.21 -12.61 -4.86
N THR A 70 -5.16 -11.87 -3.76
CA THR A 70 -6.35 -11.57 -2.96
C THR A 70 -7.26 -10.56 -3.66
N LEU A 71 -6.73 -9.50 -4.27
CA LEU A 71 -7.57 -8.48 -4.89
C LEU A 71 -8.25 -8.97 -6.17
N LYS A 72 -7.56 -9.74 -7.03
CA LYS A 72 -8.15 -10.30 -8.26
C LYS A 72 -9.23 -11.36 -7.99
N GLN A 73 -9.28 -11.92 -6.77
CA GLN A 73 -10.37 -12.82 -6.35
C GLN A 73 -11.63 -12.07 -5.92
N ASN A 74 -11.50 -10.79 -5.53
CA ASN A 74 -12.59 -10.03 -4.90
C ASN A 74 -13.10 -8.86 -5.76
N PHE A 75 -12.38 -8.49 -6.82
CA PHE A 75 -12.74 -7.40 -7.73
C PHE A 75 -12.74 -7.88 -9.18
N ASP A 76 -13.73 -7.41 -9.94
CA ASP A 76 -13.76 -7.62 -11.38
C ASP A 76 -12.62 -6.84 -12.06
N ARG A 77 -12.21 -7.32 -13.25
CA ARG A 77 -11.13 -6.70 -14.02
C ARG A 77 -11.40 -5.24 -14.40
N GLU A 78 -12.67 -4.85 -14.55
CA GLU A 78 -13.06 -3.46 -14.85
C GLU A 78 -13.05 -2.55 -13.61
N GLN A 79 -13.05 -3.15 -12.41
CA GLN A 79 -13.07 -2.42 -11.14
C GLN A 79 -11.67 -2.25 -10.54
N LEU A 80 -10.66 -2.98 -11.01
CA LEU A 80 -9.31 -2.88 -10.46
C LEU A 80 -8.23 -2.95 -11.55
N THR A 81 -7.43 -1.90 -11.61
CA THR A 81 -6.16 -1.90 -12.36
C THR A 81 -5.00 -1.89 -11.39
N ILE A 82 -3.99 -2.74 -11.62
CA ILE A 82 -2.79 -2.83 -10.78
C ILE A 82 -1.59 -2.41 -11.63
N HIS A 83 -0.94 -1.33 -11.21
CA HIS A 83 0.33 -0.85 -11.73
C HIS A 83 1.42 -1.22 -10.75
N SER A 84 2.47 -1.87 -11.22
CA SER A 84 3.62 -2.19 -10.38
C SER A 84 4.92 -1.84 -11.07
N GLU A 85 5.85 -1.30 -10.28
CA GLU A 85 7.23 -1.16 -10.69
C GLU A 85 8.03 -2.30 -10.07
N ALA A 86 8.73 -3.06 -10.93
CA ALA A 86 9.55 -4.17 -10.49
C ALA A 86 10.82 -3.64 -9.82
N PHE A 87 10.81 -3.55 -8.49
CA PHE A 87 12.02 -3.32 -7.70
C PHE A 87 12.82 -4.63 -7.61
N GLN A 88 13.54 -4.97 -8.68
CA GLN A 88 14.58 -6.00 -8.60
C GLN A 88 15.79 -5.40 -7.88
N MET A 89 15.92 -5.65 -6.57
CA MET A 89 17.20 -5.49 -5.90
C MET A 89 18.19 -6.43 -6.59
N ARG A 90 19.14 -5.86 -7.32
CA ARG A 90 20.27 -6.58 -7.92
C ARG A 90 21.38 -6.73 -6.90
#